data_AF-A0A7Z9K4R6-F1
#
_entry.id   AF-A0A7Z9K4R6-F1
#
_cell.length_a   1.000
_cell.length_b   1.000
_cell.length_c   1.000
_cell.angle_alpha   90.00
_cell.angle_beta   90.00
_cell.angle_gamma   90.00
#
_symmetry.space_group_name_H-M   'P 1'
#
loop_
_entity.id
_entity.type
_entity.pdbx_description
1 polymer ?
#
loop_
_entity_poly.entity_id
_entity_poly.type
_entity_poly.pdbx_seq_one_letter_code
_entity_poly.pdbx_strand_id
1 'polypeptide(L)'
;MPSRRQLAREAIHVEQEILHESVGVQDQIQSSFGGFNLIEIAPDGEFTVHPMIIERERLRKLESHILLFFTGQSRFASDVAAKQIRAIPEKQSELHQISSLIDPILDLLSGNGSLDDFGKLLDESWQLKRSISNDISNDLIDDTYERARSAGAIGGKLLGAGGIFGGFN
;
A
#
# COMPACT_ATOMS: atom_id res chain seq x y z
N MET A 1 -3.72 2.46 -30.41
CA MET A 1 -4.01 1.97 -29.04
C MET A 1 -3.62 3.06 -28.06
N PRO A 2 -4.40 3.30 -26.99
CA PRO A 2 -4.05 4.28 -25.98
C PRO A 2 -2.74 3.91 -25.29
N SER A 3 -1.98 4.90 -24.84
CA SER A 3 -0.77 4.65 -24.04
C SER A 3 -1.16 4.24 -22.61
N ARG A 4 -0.27 3.54 -21.89
CA ARG A 4 -0.49 3.18 -20.47
C ARG A 4 -0.78 4.41 -19.59
N ARG A 5 -0.06 5.50 -19.84
CA ARG A 5 -0.28 6.78 -19.17
C ARG A 5 -1.66 7.38 -19.49
N GLN A 6 -2.10 7.28 -20.74
CA GLN A 6 -3.43 7.73 -21.14
C GLN A 6 -4.52 6.93 -20.43
N LEU A 7 -4.42 5.59 -20.40
CA LEU A 7 -5.37 4.74 -19.69
C LEU A 7 -5.47 5.10 -18.20
N ALA A 8 -4.33 5.29 -17.53
CA ALA A 8 -4.32 5.69 -16.12
C ALA A 8 -5.00 7.05 -15.90
N ARG A 9 -4.70 8.06 -16.73
CA ARG A 9 -5.31 9.40 -16.61
C ARG A 9 -6.81 9.38 -16.87
N GLU A 10 -7.24 8.64 -17.88
CA GLU A 10 -8.68 8.51 -18.20
C GLU A 10 -9.43 7.81 -17.07
N ALA A 11 -8.87 6.75 -16.48
CA ALA A 11 -9.46 6.08 -15.33
C ALA A 11 -9.55 6.99 -14.09
N ILE A 12 -8.47 7.72 -13.77
CA ILE A 12 -8.45 8.71 -12.68
C ILE A 12 -9.52 9.79 -12.91
N HIS A 13 -9.60 10.32 -14.13
CA HIS A 13 -10.58 11.34 -14.50
C HIS A 13 -12.01 10.83 -14.33
N VAL A 14 -12.30 9.60 -14.79
CA VAL A 14 -13.63 9.01 -14.63
C VAL A 14 -14.01 8.88 -13.16
N GLU A 15 -13.14 8.32 -12.30
CA GLU A 15 -13.50 8.10 -10.90
C GLU A 15 -13.57 9.39 -10.07
N GLN A 16 -12.61 10.30 -10.24
CA GLN A 16 -12.53 11.51 -9.41
C GLN A 16 -13.39 12.67 -9.94
N GLU A 17 -13.43 12.89 -11.26
CA GLU A 17 -14.10 14.06 -11.85
C GLU A 17 -15.51 13.76 -12.36
N ILE A 18 -15.79 12.54 -12.83
CA ILE A 18 -17.11 12.18 -13.37
C ILE A 18 -17.98 11.50 -12.31
N LEU A 19 -17.42 10.54 -11.57
CA LEU A 19 -18.13 9.79 -10.54
C LEU A 19 -18.04 10.44 -9.15
N HIS A 20 -17.12 11.39 -8.97
CA HIS A 20 -16.89 12.09 -7.70
C HIS A 20 -16.57 11.16 -6.53
N GLU A 21 -15.92 10.03 -6.81
CA GLU A 21 -15.51 9.09 -5.77
C GLU A 21 -14.26 9.62 -5.04
N SER A 22 -14.26 9.47 -3.71
CA SER A 22 -13.07 9.73 -2.91
C SER A 22 -12.11 8.56 -3.03
N VAL A 23 -11.18 8.61 -3.99
CA VAL A 23 -10.20 7.55 -4.26
C VAL A 23 -8.79 8.12 -4.45
N GLY A 24 -7.78 7.28 -4.20
CA GLY A 24 -6.41 7.57 -4.59
C GLY A 24 -6.18 7.36 -6.09
N VAL A 25 -4.94 7.58 -6.54
CA VAL A 25 -4.53 7.43 -7.95
C VAL A 25 -3.68 6.19 -8.23
N GLN A 26 -3.23 5.50 -7.18
CA GLN A 26 -2.24 4.43 -7.29
C GLN A 26 -2.77 3.19 -8.02
N ASP A 27 -4.06 2.85 -7.85
CA ASP A 27 -4.65 1.60 -8.35
C ASP A 27 -4.83 1.68 -9.88
N GLN A 28 -5.24 2.84 -10.39
CA GLN A 28 -5.44 3.13 -11.81
C GLN A 28 -4.10 3.18 -12.54
N ILE A 29 -3.08 3.80 -11.92
CA ILE A 29 -1.71 3.81 -12.43
C ILE A 29 -1.16 2.38 -12.46
N GLN A 30 -1.23 1.66 -11.35
CA GLN A 30 -0.68 0.31 -11.25
C GLN A 30 -1.37 -0.68 -12.19
N SER A 31 -2.70 -0.60 -12.36
CA SER A 31 -3.45 -1.45 -13.29
C SER A 31 -3.09 -1.18 -14.75
N SER A 32 -2.76 0.06 -15.10
CA SER A 32 -2.38 0.44 -16.46
C SER A 32 -0.93 0.09 -16.79
N PHE A 33 -0.03 0.17 -15.82
CA PHE A 33 1.40 -0.06 -16.03
C PHE A 33 1.82 -1.53 -15.81
N GLY A 34 1.22 -2.20 -14.84
CA GLY A 34 1.57 -3.56 -14.41
C GLY A 34 2.97 -3.65 -13.80
N GLY A 35 3.34 -4.84 -13.33
CA GLY A 35 4.67 -5.11 -12.76
C GLY A 35 4.85 -4.58 -11.33
N PHE A 36 6.09 -4.33 -10.93
CA PHE A 36 6.44 -3.80 -9.61
C PHE A 36 7.07 -2.42 -9.79
N ASN A 37 6.46 -1.37 -9.24
CA ASN A 37 6.81 0.01 -9.54
C ASN A 37 6.99 0.85 -8.28
N LEU A 38 7.91 1.80 -8.34
CA LEU A 38 7.87 3.00 -7.52
C LEU A 38 7.11 4.07 -8.32
N ILE A 39 6.09 4.66 -7.69
CA ILE A 39 5.26 5.70 -8.33
C ILE A 39 5.45 6.99 -7.53
N GLU A 40 5.96 8.02 -8.20
CA GLU A 40 6.10 9.37 -7.65
C GLU A 40 4.96 10.23 -8.17
N ILE A 41 4.28 10.93 -7.27
CA ILE A 41 3.16 11.81 -7.60
C ILE A 41 3.55 13.23 -7.21
N ALA A 42 3.57 14.13 -8.18
CA ALA A 42 3.84 15.54 -7.99
C ALA A 42 2.60 16.28 -7.45
N PRO A 43 2.77 17.44 -6.79
CA PRO A 43 1.65 18.21 -6.23
C PRO A 43 0.60 18.66 -7.25
N ASP A 44 0.97 18.75 -8.52
CA ASP A 44 0.07 19.10 -9.63
C ASP A 44 -0.69 17.88 -10.21
N GLY A 45 -0.49 16.69 -9.63
CA GLY A 45 -1.10 15.44 -10.08
C GLY A 45 -0.37 14.74 -11.22
N GLU A 46 0.72 15.32 -11.75
CA GLU A 46 1.59 14.57 -12.66
C GLU A 46 2.30 13.44 -11.89
N PHE A 47 2.53 12.32 -12.57
CA PHE A 47 3.14 11.16 -11.94
C PHE A 47 4.25 10.56 -12.79
N THR A 48 5.27 10.01 -12.14
CA THR A 48 6.34 9.25 -12.78
C THR A 48 6.30 7.82 -12.28
N VAL A 49 6.40 6.86 -13.20
CA VAL A 49 6.42 5.43 -12.87
C VAL A 49 7.82 4.92 -13.13
N HIS A 50 8.46 4.41 -12.10
CA HIS A 50 9.79 3.81 -12.12
C HIS A 50 9.65 2.29 -11.96
N PRO A 51 9.76 1.50 -13.05
CA PRO A 51 9.75 0.05 -12.94
C PRO A 51 10.95 -0.42 -12.12
N MET A 52 10.67 -1.19 -11.07
CA MET A 52 11.72 -1.72 -10.21
C MET A 52 12.29 -3.00 -10.80
N ILE A 53 13.61 -3.04 -10.94
CA ILE A 53 14.34 -4.23 -11.37
C ILE A 53 14.82 -4.95 -10.11
N ILE A 54 14.09 -5.97 -9.70
CA ILE A 54 14.43 -6.83 -8.57
C ILE A 54 15.04 -8.12 -9.11
N GLU A 55 16.14 -8.55 -8.50
CA GLU A 55 16.79 -9.81 -8.84
C GLU A 55 15.82 -10.98 -8.63
N ARG A 56 15.81 -11.94 -9.56
CA ARG A 56 14.75 -12.96 -9.66
C ARG A 56 14.72 -13.87 -8.43
N GLU A 57 15.88 -14.23 -7.88
CA GLU A 57 15.97 -15.01 -6.65
C GLU A 57 15.45 -14.21 -5.44
N ARG A 58 15.81 -12.92 -5.34
CA ARG A 58 15.27 -12.02 -4.32
C ARG A 58 13.75 -11.91 -4.38
N LEU A 59 13.17 -11.76 -5.57
CA LEU A 59 11.72 -11.70 -5.76
C LEU A 59 11.05 -13.02 -5.34
N ARG A 60 11.60 -14.17 -5.73
CA ARG A 60 11.08 -15.49 -5.30
C ARG A 60 11.13 -15.67 -3.79
N LYS A 61 12.21 -15.22 -3.15
CA LYS A 61 12.31 -15.21 -1.69
C LYS A 61 11.24 -14.30 -1.11
N LEU A 62 11.08 -13.08 -1.60
CA LEU A 62 10.02 -12.18 -1.14
C LEU A 62 8.63 -12.84 -1.23
N GLU A 63 8.30 -13.45 -2.37
CA GLU A 63 7.05 -14.18 -2.58
C GLU A 63 6.87 -15.35 -1.60
N SER A 64 7.94 -16.08 -1.26
CA SER A 64 7.86 -17.20 -0.31
C SER A 64 7.66 -16.76 1.15
N HIS A 65 7.91 -15.49 1.46
CA HIS A 65 7.75 -14.90 2.79
C HIS A 65 6.41 -14.17 2.93
N ILE A 66 5.60 -14.05 1.87
CA ILE A 66 4.31 -13.35 1.91
C ILE A 66 3.16 -14.36 1.92
N LEU A 67 2.25 -14.19 2.88
CA LEU A 67 0.97 -14.88 2.97
C LEU A 67 -0.18 -13.89 2.79
N LEU A 68 -1.20 -14.26 2.01
CA LEU A 68 -2.38 -13.43 1.79
C LEU A 68 -3.60 -14.08 2.44
N PHE A 69 -4.29 -13.33 3.29
CA PHE A 69 -5.52 -13.79 3.95
C PHE A 69 -6.69 -12.91 3.59
N PHE A 70 -7.75 -13.51 3.05
CA PHE A 70 -9.01 -12.84 2.80
C PHE A 70 -9.88 -12.88 4.06
N THR A 71 -10.23 -11.72 4.61
CA THR A 71 -10.98 -11.62 5.88
C THR A 71 -12.50 -11.71 5.70
N GLY A 72 -13.00 -11.82 4.47
CA GLY A 72 -14.43 -11.85 4.18
C GLY A 72 -15.16 -10.52 4.36
N GLN A 73 -14.49 -9.48 4.86
CA GLN A 73 -15.06 -8.14 4.98
C GLN A 73 -14.77 -7.33 3.71
N SER A 74 -15.84 -6.80 3.12
CA SER A 74 -15.76 -5.74 2.11
C SER A 74 -16.31 -4.47 2.72
N ARG A 75 -15.54 -3.38 2.63
CA ARG A 75 -15.99 -2.04 3.00
C ARG A 75 -15.98 -1.18 1.75
N PHE A 76 -16.89 -0.21 1.65
CA PHE A 76 -16.81 0.78 0.59
C PHE A 76 -15.53 1.60 0.78
N ALA A 77 -14.58 1.41 -0.15
CA ALA A 77 -13.27 2.03 -0.09
C ALA A 77 -13.35 3.57 -0.08
N SER A 78 -14.37 4.11 -0.74
CA SER A 78 -14.65 5.54 -0.86
C SER A 78 -14.93 6.21 0.49
N ASP A 79 -15.69 5.57 1.39
CA ASP A 79 -16.01 6.14 2.70
C ASP A 79 -14.78 6.23 3.60
N VAL A 80 -13.94 5.18 3.58
CA VAL A 80 -12.70 5.12 4.34
C VAL A 80 -11.70 6.15 3.80
N ALA A 81 -11.57 6.24 2.47
CA ALA A 81 -10.70 7.21 1.81
C ALA A 81 -11.16 8.66 2.08
N ALA A 82 -12.46 8.96 2.02
CA ALA A 82 -13.00 10.29 2.33
C ALA A 82 -12.65 10.73 3.76
N LYS A 83 -12.70 9.81 4.73
CA LYS A 83 -12.29 10.08 6.11
C LYS A 83 -10.78 10.29 6.24
N GLN A 84 -9.97 9.50 5.54
CA GLN A 84 -8.51 9.70 5.51
C GLN A 84 -8.16 11.07 4.94
N ILE A 85 -8.76 11.46 3.81
CA ILE A 85 -8.55 12.77 3.18
C ILE A 85 -8.84 13.91 4.16
N ARG A 86 -9.91 13.81 4.95
CA ARG A 86 -10.24 14.80 5.98
C ARG A 86 -9.21 14.85 7.12
N ALA A 87 -8.53 13.75 7.43
CA ALA A 87 -7.52 13.67 8.49
C ALA A 87 -6.13 14.16 8.03
N ILE A 88 -5.85 14.23 6.72
CA ILE A 88 -4.53 14.61 6.17
C ILE A 88 -3.93 15.88 6.80
N PRO A 89 -4.68 17.00 6.95
CA PRO A 89 -4.10 18.23 7.51
C PRO A 89 -3.50 18.06 8.91
N GLU A 90 -4.07 17.17 9.72
CA GLU A 90 -3.65 16.91 11.10
C GLU A 90 -2.64 15.76 11.20
N LYS A 91 -2.44 15.00 10.11
CA LYS A 91 -1.62 13.77 10.04
C LYS A 91 -0.40 13.88 9.14
N GLN A 92 0.05 15.11 8.87
CA GLN A 92 1.20 15.35 8.01
C GLN A 92 2.47 14.67 8.53
N SER A 93 2.70 14.62 9.85
CA SER A 93 3.87 13.97 10.43
C SER A 93 3.89 12.48 10.10
N GLU A 94 2.78 11.78 10.36
CA GLU A 94 2.64 10.35 10.11
C GLU A 94 2.76 10.02 8.61
N LEU A 95 2.22 10.87 7.74
CA LEU A 95 2.33 10.72 6.28
C LEU A 95 3.79 10.89 5.80
N HIS A 96 4.53 11.86 6.34
CA HIS A 96 5.95 12.01 6.03
C HIS A 96 6.77 10.81 6.54
N GLN A 97 6.43 10.28 7.73
CA GLN A 97 7.08 9.08 8.27
C GLN A 97 6.84 7.87 7.35
N ILE A 98 5.60 7.65 6.89
CA ILE A 98 5.30 6.59 5.92
C ILE A 98 6.12 6.77 4.64
N SER A 99 6.20 8.01 4.11
CA SER A 99 7.02 8.31 2.93
C SER A 99 8.50 8.04 3.17
N SER A 100 9.02 8.28 4.37
CA SER A 100 10.44 8.06 4.70
C SER A 100 10.84 6.57 4.74
N LEU A 101 9.86 5.66 4.85
CA LEU A 101 10.12 4.22 4.79
C LEU A 101 10.38 3.72 3.36
N ILE A 102 10.10 4.53 2.33
CA ILE A 102 10.28 4.13 0.93
C ILE A 102 11.75 3.79 0.65
N ASP A 103 12.69 4.69 0.97
CA ASP A 103 14.10 4.46 0.66
C ASP A 103 14.67 3.19 1.33
N PRO A 104 14.44 2.94 2.65
CA PRO A 104 14.82 1.67 3.27
C PRO A 104 14.18 0.45 2.62
N ILE A 105 12.91 0.53 2.22
CA ILE A 105 12.22 -0.58 1.52
C ILE A 105 12.90 -0.86 0.17
N LEU A 106 13.21 0.18 -0.61
CA LEU A 106 13.86 0.03 -1.91
C LEU A 106 15.26 -0.58 -1.77
N ASP A 107 16.02 -0.19 -0.75
CA ASP A 107 17.35 -0.73 -0.47
C ASP A 107 17.30 -2.24 -0.13
N LEU A 108 16.36 -2.63 0.73
CA LEU A 108 16.13 -4.04 1.07
C LEU A 108 15.64 -4.86 -0.13
N LEU A 109 14.76 -4.31 -0.96
CA LEU A 109 14.31 -4.98 -2.18
C LEU A 109 15.43 -5.13 -3.22
N SER A 110 16.40 -4.22 -3.22
CA SER A 110 17.59 -4.27 -4.06
C SER A 110 18.62 -5.32 -3.61
N GLY A 111 18.41 -5.94 -2.44
CA GLY A 111 19.23 -7.04 -1.92
C GLY A 111 20.15 -6.65 -0.75
N ASN A 112 20.13 -5.40 -0.30
CA ASN A 112 21.02 -4.89 0.75
C ASN A 112 20.52 -5.17 2.18
N GLY A 113 20.06 -6.39 2.47
CA GLY A 113 19.65 -6.78 3.82
C GLY A 113 18.77 -8.02 3.90
N SER A 114 18.30 -8.34 5.11
CA SER A 114 17.38 -9.45 5.32
C SER A 114 15.97 -9.09 4.84
N LEU A 115 15.24 -10.10 4.39
CA LEU A 115 13.81 -9.96 4.12
C LEU A 115 13.02 -9.80 5.41
N ASP A 116 13.53 -10.29 6.54
CA ASP A 116 12.94 -10.04 7.87
C ASP A 116 12.86 -8.54 8.18
N ASP A 117 13.86 -7.76 7.75
CA ASP A 117 13.85 -6.31 7.94
C ASP A 117 12.77 -5.64 7.08
N PHE A 118 12.49 -6.19 5.90
CA PHE A 118 11.34 -5.75 5.09
C PHE A 118 10.03 -6.06 5.82
N GLY A 119 9.91 -7.23 6.45
CA GLY A 119 8.77 -7.58 7.30
C GLY A 119 8.57 -6.59 8.46
N LYS A 120 9.64 -6.13 9.11
CA LYS A 120 9.58 -5.13 10.19
C LYS A 120 9.13 -3.76 9.68
N LEU A 121 9.65 -3.32 8.52
CA LEU A 121 9.20 -2.07 7.89
C LEU A 121 7.73 -2.16 7.46
N LEU A 122 7.25 -3.36 7.09
CA LEU A 122 5.85 -3.59 6.79
C LEU A 122 4.96 -3.38 8.02
N ASP A 123 5.35 -3.94 9.18
CA ASP A 123 4.71 -3.69 10.49
C ASP A 123 4.71 -2.20 10.84
N GLU A 124 5.86 -1.54 10.76
CA GLU A 124 5.99 -0.12 11.05
C GLU A 124 5.07 0.73 10.16
N SER A 125 5.06 0.46 8.85
CA SER A 125 4.16 1.14 7.91
C SER A 125 2.68 0.92 8.26
N TRP A 126 2.34 -0.25 8.80
CA TRP A 126 0.98 -0.58 9.20
C TRP A 126 0.57 0.13 10.49
N GLN A 127 1.43 0.18 11.49
CA GLN A 127 1.15 0.93 12.72
C GLN A 127 0.99 2.43 12.43
N LEU A 128 1.87 3.01 11.59
CA LEU A 128 1.74 4.39 11.14
C LEU A 128 0.46 4.62 10.34
N LYS A 129 0.09 3.67 9.45
CA LYS A 129 -1.17 3.77 8.71
C LYS A 129 -2.36 3.75 9.67
N ARG A 130 -2.37 2.86 10.67
CA ARG A 130 -3.45 2.79 11.68
C ARG A 130 -3.59 4.08 12.49
N SER A 131 -2.50 4.82 12.75
CA SER A 131 -2.56 6.07 13.52
C SER A 131 -3.16 7.25 12.75
N ILE A 132 -3.35 7.14 11.42
CA ILE A 132 -3.99 8.18 10.61
C ILE A 132 -5.48 8.29 10.92
N SER A 133 -6.17 7.16 11.09
CA SER A 133 -7.62 7.14 11.36
C SER A 133 -8.05 5.82 12.00
N ASN A 134 -8.94 5.90 12.98
CA ASN A 134 -9.55 4.75 13.65
C ASN A 134 -10.37 3.86 12.70
N ASP A 135 -10.75 4.37 11.53
CA ASP A 135 -11.55 3.62 10.54
C ASP A 135 -10.70 2.70 9.64
N ILE A 136 -9.37 2.76 9.75
CA ILE A 136 -8.45 1.95 8.93
C ILE A 136 -8.43 0.49 9.35
N SER A 137 -8.65 0.21 10.64
CA SER A 137 -8.75 -1.15 11.17
C SER A 137 -10.11 -1.39 11.84
N ASN A 138 -10.30 -2.58 12.41
CA ASN A 138 -11.37 -2.91 13.36
C ASN A 138 -10.96 -4.13 14.19
N ASP A 139 -11.78 -4.52 15.15
CA ASP A 139 -11.50 -5.64 16.06
C ASP A 139 -11.18 -6.95 15.33
N LEU A 140 -11.84 -7.23 14.20
CA LEU A 140 -11.54 -8.44 13.43
C LEU A 140 -10.14 -8.37 12.78
N ILE A 141 -9.81 -7.24 12.15
CA ILE A 141 -8.51 -7.05 11.51
C ILE A 141 -7.40 -7.07 12.57
N ASP A 142 -7.62 -6.42 13.71
CA ASP A 142 -6.65 -6.37 14.79
C ASP A 142 -6.45 -7.75 15.43
N ASP A 143 -7.52 -8.51 15.73
CA ASP A 143 -7.41 -9.90 16.22
C ASP A 143 -6.71 -10.80 15.21
N THR A 144 -7.00 -10.64 13.91
CA THR A 144 -6.30 -11.39 12.84
C THR A 144 -4.82 -11.02 12.79
N TYR A 145 -4.49 -9.72 12.93
CA TYR A 145 -3.11 -9.23 12.97
C TYR A 145 -2.34 -9.87 14.12
N GLU A 146 -2.89 -9.79 15.33
CA GLU A 146 -2.25 -10.28 16.53
C GLU A 146 -2.08 -11.81 16.53
N ARG A 147 -3.04 -12.55 15.98
CA ARG A 147 -2.90 -14.00 15.79
C ARG A 147 -1.78 -14.34 14.81
N ALA A 148 -1.67 -13.61 13.70
CA ALA A 148 -0.59 -13.80 12.75
C ALA A 148 0.78 -13.52 13.40
N ARG A 149 0.93 -12.40 14.13
CA ARG A 149 2.15 -12.06 14.88
C ARG A 149 2.49 -13.12 15.93
N SER A 150 1.50 -13.57 16.70
CA SER A 150 1.67 -14.63 17.70
C SER A 150 2.07 -15.97 17.10
N ALA A 151 1.68 -16.23 15.85
CA ALA A 151 2.06 -17.43 15.10
C ALA A 151 3.44 -17.33 14.42
N GLY A 152 4.11 -16.18 14.51
CA GLY A 152 5.46 -15.99 13.99
C GLY A 152 5.61 -14.99 12.84
N ALA A 153 4.51 -14.38 12.36
CA ALA A 153 4.63 -13.32 11.36
C ALA A 153 5.46 -12.18 11.91
N ILE A 154 6.40 -11.65 11.14
CA ILE A 154 7.30 -10.53 11.47
C ILE A 154 6.57 -9.19 11.31
N GLY A 155 5.62 -9.12 10.38
CA GLY A 155 4.82 -7.93 10.15
C GLY A 155 3.70 -8.19 9.16
N GLY A 156 2.91 -7.16 8.89
CA GLY A 156 1.84 -7.26 7.91
C GLY A 156 1.13 -5.95 7.69
N LYS A 157 0.24 -5.91 6.70
CA LYS A 157 -0.61 -4.75 6.46
C LYS A 157 -1.92 -5.14 5.78
N LEU A 158 -2.91 -4.26 5.93
CA LEU A 158 -4.12 -4.28 5.11
C LEU A 158 -3.82 -3.72 3.71
N LEU A 159 -4.15 -4.52 2.68
CA LEU A 159 -4.07 -4.08 1.29
C LEU A 159 -5.30 -3.25 0.91
N GLY A 160 -5.07 -2.14 0.21
CA GLY A 160 -6.11 -1.19 -0.18
C GLY A 160 -6.88 -0.61 1.01
N ALA A 161 -8.20 -0.48 0.83
CA ALA A 161 -9.14 0.03 1.82
C ALA A 161 -9.86 -1.08 2.62
N GLY A 162 -9.51 -2.36 2.40
CA GLY A 162 -10.05 -3.48 3.18
C GLY A 162 -10.09 -4.81 2.42
N GLY A 163 -9.66 -5.89 3.08
CA GLY A 163 -10.05 -7.26 2.74
C GLY A 163 -8.92 -8.28 2.69
N ILE A 164 -7.67 -7.85 2.45
CA ILE A 164 -6.53 -8.78 2.36
C ILE A 164 -5.45 -8.38 3.35
N PHE A 165 -5.15 -9.29 4.26
CA PHE A 165 -4.02 -9.20 5.17
C PHE A 165 -2.80 -9.85 4.53
N GLY A 166 -1.74 -9.09 4.32
CA GLY A 166 -0.43 -9.64 3.97
C GLY A 166 0.33 -9.96 5.26
N GLY A 167 0.58 -11.23 5.58
CA GLY A 167 1.49 -11.63 6.65
C GLY A 167 2.88 -11.87 6.07
N PHE A 168 3.92 -11.40 6.76
CA PHE A 168 5.32 -11.64 6.40
C PHE A 168 5.93 -12.67 7.36
N ASN A 169 6.44 -13.79 6.88
CA ASN A 169 7.11 -14.84 7.67
C ASN A 169 8.53 -15.04 7.20
#